data_AF-A0A5N6P1Y0-F1
#
_entry.id   AF-A0A5N6P1Y0-F1
#
_cell.length_a   1.000
_cell.length_b   1.000
_cell.length_c   1.000
_cell.angle_alpha   90.00
_cell.angle_beta   90.00
_cell.angle_gamma   90.00
#
_symmetry.space_group_name_H-M   'P 1'
#
loop_
_entity.id
_entity.type
_entity.pdbx_description
1 polymer ?
#
loop_
_entity_poly.entity_id
_entity_poly.type
_entity_poly.pdbx_seq_one_letter_code
_entity_poly.pdbx_strand_id
1 'polypeptide(L)'
;MADDSSLRKPVGGDRDGDDRPGDRKRKDPNDGDDYFQVENGDDGEIKVMTTTGKIFCLQVKGSDTIGRLKLKIQGVEAIPFDEQELIFNKKVLENISTLGNLCIKKQSIFFLMQKSVELMEIFVNSTTEKPISLSVKPKNTIADVKQMMCLKNNIPVDEQVLIFNNMVLGDSGTLFDFHVSRKSTLTLMHRPKGFKGVMLISIKTLTEEVIRLSVKPSDTISSLKAKIVGKVHISVNEQELIFDKTVLHNSNTLADCGIYNASTLTLMRVSNGLMRIFIKTLTGKTITMDVKPSETINNVKSKIYDKEKIPVCQQRLVMLLYNGRNLEDSPTLADYNVPSEAIFTISICRTREG
;
A
#
# COMPACT_ATOMS: atom_id res chain seq x y z
N MET A 1 22.01 -10.79 -95.25
CA MET A 1 20.76 -10.21 -95.79
C MET A 1 20.22 -9.29 -94.71
N ALA A 2 20.64 -8.02 -94.74
CA ALA A 2 19.89 -6.85 -95.26
C ALA A 2 19.09 -6.21 -94.10
N ASP A 3 19.54 -5.07 -93.56
CA ASP A 3 19.10 -3.69 -93.90
C ASP A 3 17.70 -3.39 -93.35
N ASP A 4 17.29 -2.19 -92.92
CA ASP A 4 17.88 -0.87 -92.67
C ASP A 4 16.68 0.00 -92.20
N SER A 5 16.95 1.02 -91.37
CA SER A 5 16.17 2.27 -91.24
C SER A 5 14.73 2.23 -90.65
N SER A 6 14.14 3.28 -90.08
CA SER A 6 14.58 4.48 -89.36
C SER A 6 13.32 5.25 -88.89
N LEU A 7 13.44 5.94 -87.74
CA LEU A 7 12.85 7.26 -87.41
C LEU A 7 11.32 7.51 -87.46
N ARG A 8 10.76 7.87 -86.28
CA ARG A 8 10.43 9.27 -85.90
C ARG A 8 9.90 9.39 -84.46
N LYS A 9 10.57 10.22 -83.64
CA LYS A 9 9.98 10.94 -82.47
C LYS A 9 9.16 12.15 -82.99
N PRO A 10 8.24 12.74 -82.19
CA PRO A 10 8.56 13.89 -81.31
C PRO A 10 7.74 13.87 -80.00
N VAL A 11 7.86 14.70 -78.96
CA VAL A 11 8.75 15.74 -78.42
C VAL A 11 8.22 15.97 -77.01
N GLY A 12 9.12 16.19 -76.04
CA GLY A 12 8.77 16.60 -74.69
C GLY A 12 9.95 16.52 -73.72
N GLY A 13 11.05 17.23 -74.02
CA GLY A 13 12.10 17.55 -73.04
C GLY A 13 11.60 18.62 -72.05
N ASP A 14 12.28 19.01 -70.99
CA ASP A 14 13.61 18.73 -70.44
C ASP A 14 13.55 19.15 -68.95
N ARG A 15 14.42 18.56 -68.11
CA ARG A 15 15.36 19.25 -67.19
C ARG A 15 15.64 18.43 -65.93
N ASP A 16 16.84 17.87 -65.93
CA ASP A 16 17.87 17.90 -64.88
C ASP A 16 17.47 18.37 -63.47
N GLY A 17 17.87 17.58 -62.46
CA GLY A 17 17.87 18.04 -61.08
C GLY A 17 18.34 17.01 -60.05
N ASP A 18 19.66 16.86 -59.94
CA ASP A 18 20.42 16.54 -58.73
C ASP A 18 19.95 15.41 -57.78
N ASP A 19 20.65 14.28 -57.88
CA ASP A 19 20.92 13.39 -56.76
C ASP A 19 21.72 14.12 -55.67
N ARG A 20 21.08 14.40 -54.52
CA ARG A 20 21.80 14.62 -53.24
C ARG A 20 21.10 13.89 -52.08
N PRO A 21 21.87 13.23 -51.19
CA PRO A 21 21.34 12.61 -49.99
C PRO A 21 21.17 13.69 -48.92
N GLY A 22 19.95 13.97 -48.49
CA GLY A 22 19.74 15.02 -47.52
C GLY A 22 18.31 15.29 -47.12
N ASP A 23 17.59 14.28 -46.60
CA ASP A 23 16.37 14.52 -45.83
C ASP A 23 16.51 13.95 -44.40
N ARG A 24 17.59 14.35 -43.73
CA ARG A 24 17.51 14.56 -42.28
C ARG A 24 16.69 15.84 -42.10
N LYS A 25 15.38 15.69 -41.87
CA LYS A 25 14.55 16.76 -41.31
C LYS A 25 15.37 17.43 -40.20
N ARG A 26 15.72 18.70 -40.42
CA ARG A 26 16.36 19.54 -39.40
C ARG A 26 15.43 19.54 -38.20
N LYS A 27 15.86 18.87 -37.13
CA LYS A 27 15.25 18.94 -35.81
C LYS A 27 15.32 20.41 -35.38
N ASP A 28 14.18 21.05 -35.17
CA ASP A 28 14.17 22.35 -34.50
C ASP A 28 14.85 22.19 -33.13
N PRO A 29 15.82 23.04 -32.74
CA PRO A 29 16.59 22.87 -31.52
C PRO A 29 15.76 23.04 -30.23
N ASN A 30 14.49 23.43 -30.34
CA ASN A 30 13.64 23.84 -29.23
C ASN A 30 12.44 22.91 -28.97
N ASP A 31 12.29 21.81 -29.71
CA ASP A 31 11.16 20.87 -29.58
C ASP A 31 11.60 19.52 -28.95
N GLY A 32 12.85 19.45 -28.47
CA GLY A 32 13.48 18.24 -27.90
C GLY A 32 13.27 18.02 -26.40
N ASP A 33 12.81 19.05 -25.67
CA ASP A 33 12.75 19.06 -24.21
C ASP A 33 11.35 18.70 -23.65
N ASP A 34 10.33 18.81 -24.50
CA ASP A 34 8.94 18.52 -24.15
C ASP A 34 8.61 17.03 -24.20
N TYR A 35 9.40 16.21 -24.89
CA TYR A 35 9.19 14.78 -25.00
C TYR A 35 10.02 14.01 -23.98
N PHE A 36 9.46 12.91 -23.46
CA PHE A 36 10.22 11.97 -22.65
C PHE A 36 11.32 11.30 -23.49
N GLN A 37 12.53 11.26 -22.96
CA GLN A 37 13.68 10.56 -23.53
C GLN A 37 14.00 9.30 -22.70
N VAL A 38 14.50 8.26 -23.36
CA VAL A 38 14.82 6.98 -22.69
C VAL A 38 16.07 7.10 -21.80
N GLU A 39 16.89 8.13 -22.01
CA GLU A 39 18.11 8.37 -21.26
C GLU A 39 17.83 8.55 -19.76
N ASN A 40 18.75 8.05 -18.93
CA ASN A 40 18.58 8.07 -17.48
C ASN A 40 18.59 9.51 -16.96
N GLY A 41 17.46 9.97 -16.41
CA GLY A 41 17.34 11.26 -15.73
C GLY A 41 16.30 12.22 -16.31
N ASP A 42 15.59 11.85 -17.38
CA ASP A 42 14.51 12.67 -17.91
C ASP A 42 13.21 12.46 -17.10
N ASP A 43 13.17 13.15 -15.96
CA ASP A 43 12.02 13.20 -15.06
C ASP A 43 10.98 14.20 -15.61
N GLY A 44 9.70 13.88 -15.41
CA GLY A 44 8.61 14.74 -15.82
C GLY A 44 7.28 14.29 -15.24
N GLU A 45 6.23 14.98 -15.63
CA GLU A 45 4.88 14.72 -15.14
C GLU A 45 3.96 14.34 -16.30
N ILE A 46 3.05 13.40 -16.05
CA ILE A 46 1.93 13.07 -16.94
C ILE A 46 0.62 13.22 -16.18
N LYS A 47 -0.47 13.37 -16.92
CA LYS A 47 -1.83 13.43 -16.39
C LYS A 47 -2.57 12.15 -16.73
N VAL A 48 -3.34 11.63 -15.79
CA VAL A 48 -4.19 10.45 -16.00
C VAL A 48 -5.63 10.85 -15.72
N MET A 49 -6.50 10.66 -16.70
CA MET A 49 -7.94 10.90 -16.62
C MET A 49 -8.66 9.56 -16.45
N THR A 50 -9.43 9.44 -15.38
CA THR A 50 -10.28 8.29 -15.10
C THR A 50 -11.61 8.36 -15.87
N THR A 51 -12.35 7.24 -15.92
CA THR A 51 -13.69 7.17 -16.53
C THR A 51 -14.72 8.06 -15.85
N THR A 52 -14.50 8.45 -14.59
CA THR A 52 -15.36 9.37 -13.84
C THR A 52 -15.07 10.84 -14.15
N GLY A 53 -14.06 11.13 -14.99
CA GLY A 53 -13.62 12.48 -15.34
C GLY A 53 -12.61 13.08 -14.36
N LYS A 54 -12.24 12.38 -13.28
CA LYS A 54 -11.18 12.82 -12.35
C LYS A 54 -9.82 12.75 -13.06
N ILE A 55 -9.04 13.82 -12.94
CA ILE A 55 -7.66 13.92 -13.46
C ILE A 55 -6.69 14.01 -12.28
N PHE A 56 -5.61 13.22 -12.32
CA PHE A 56 -4.50 13.32 -11.36
C PHE A 56 -3.16 13.28 -12.08
N CYS A 57 -2.13 13.83 -11.44
CA CYS A 57 -0.78 13.91 -11.98
C CYS A 57 0.12 12.80 -11.43
N LEU A 58 1.01 12.27 -12.26
CA LEU A 58 2.03 11.30 -11.87
C LEU A 58 3.42 11.76 -12.30
N GLN A 59 4.34 11.70 -11.34
CA GLN A 59 5.77 11.90 -11.59
C GLN A 59 6.37 10.62 -12.17
N VAL A 60 6.97 10.72 -13.35
CA VAL A 60 7.45 9.60 -14.16
C VAL A 60 8.79 9.92 -14.80
N LYS A 61 9.54 8.89 -15.17
CA LYS A 61 10.77 9.01 -15.94
C LYS A 61 10.52 8.59 -17.38
N GLY A 62 11.24 9.12 -18.36
CA GLY A 62 11.12 8.66 -19.73
C GLY A 62 11.49 7.18 -19.94
N SER A 63 12.29 6.61 -19.04
CA SER A 63 12.61 5.18 -18.96
C SER A 63 11.54 4.32 -18.25
N ASP A 64 10.51 4.93 -17.63
CA ASP A 64 9.44 4.17 -17.00
C ASP A 64 8.61 3.43 -18.07
N THR A 65 8.37 2.14 -17.82
CA THR A 65 7.46 1.33 -18.62
C THR A 65 6.01 1.61 -18.25
N ILE A 66 5.10 1.36 -19.18
CA ILE A 66 3.66 1.42 -18.93
C ILE A 66 3.26 0.52 -17.75
N GLY A 67 3.92 -0.64 -17.58
CA GLY A 67 3.74 -1.47 -16.39
C GLY A 67 4.09 -0.74 -15.08
N ARG A 68 5.21 -0.02 -15.02
CA ARG A 68 5.55 0.80 -13.84
C ARG A 68 4.54 1.91 -13.60
N LEU A 69 4.02 2.53 -14.66
CA LEU A 69 2.95 3.53 -14.53
C LEU A 69 1.69 2.91 -13.90
N LYS A 70 1.29 1.72 -14.32
CA LYS A 70 0.12 1.03 -13.74
C LYS A 70 0.28 0.73 -12.25
N LEU A 71 1.48 0.35 -11.81
CA LEU A 71 1.77 0.17 -10.38
C LEU A 71 1.67 1.49 -9.61
N LYS A 72 2.17 2.60 -10.18
CA LYS A 72 2.01 3.93 -9.58
C LYS A 72 0.54 4.34 -9.48
N ILE A 73 -0.26 4.10 -10.52
CA ILE A 73 -1.71 4.35 -10.52
C ILE A 73 -2.42 3.50 -9.48
N GLN A 74 -2.04 2.23 -9.32
CA GLN A 74 -2.61 1.35 -8.29
C GLN A 74 -2.40 1.91 -6.89
N GLY A 75 -1.24 2.53 -6.62
CA GLY A 75 -0.96 3.19 -5.34
C GLY A 75 -1.80 4.44 -5.08
N VAL A 76 -2.32 5.10 -6.12
CA VAL A 76 -3.08 6.37 -6.00
C VAL A 76 -4.60 6.13 -6.01
N GLU A 77 -5.10 5.34 -6.96
CA GLU A 77 -6.54 5.13 -7.16
C GLU A 77 -7.03 3.78 -6.61
N ALA A 78 -6.15 2.96 -6.04
CA ALA A 78 -6.44 1.59 -5.57
C ALA A 78 -7.05 0.65 -6.64
N ILE A 79 -6.94 1.00 -7.93
CA ILE A 79 -7.35 0.14 -9.04
C ILE A 79 -6.26 -0.92 -9.26
N PRO A 80 -6.55 -2.22 -9.19
CA PRO A 80 -5.51 -3.25 -9.33
C PRO A 80 -4.87 -3.26 -10.72
N PHE A 81 -3.56 -3.54 -10.82
CA PHE A 81 -2.76 -3.50 -12.05
C PHE A 81 -3.43 -4.15 -13.28
N ASP A 82 -4.01 -5.35 -13.10
CA ASP A 82 -4.63 -6.12 -14.19
C ASP A 82 -5.94 -5.52 -14.70
N GLU A 83 -6.57 -4.66 -13.90
CA GLU A 83 -7.83 -3.99 -14.26
C GLU A 83 -7.55 -2.67 -14.97
N GLN A 84 -6.30 -2.24 -15.06
CA GLN A 84 -5.93 -0.97 -15.66
C GLN A 84 -5.61 -1.12 -17.14
N GLU A 85 -6.30 -0.34 -17.96
CA GLU A 85 -5.99 -0.14 -19.36
C GLU A 85 -5.68 1.33 -19.61
N LEU A 86 -4.42 1.60 -19.97
CA LEU A 86 -3.96 2.92 -20.31
C LEU A 86 -4.07 3.13 -21.81
N ILE A 87 -4.78 4.19 -22.19
CA ILE A 87 -5.03 4.57 -23.57
C ILE A 87 -4.41 5.95 -23.80
N PHE A 88 -3.62 6.07 -24.86
CA PHE A 88 -3.07 7.34 -25.32
C PHE A 88 -3.22 7.42 -26.85
N ASN A 89 -3.64 8.57 -27.38
CA ASN A 89 -3.93 8.74 -28.82
C ASN A 89 -4.81 7.62 -29.41
N LYS A 90 -5.85 7.20 -28.68
CA LYS A 90 -6.77 6.11 -29.06
C LYS A 90 -6.12 4.72 -29.19
N LYS A 91 -4.89 4.54 -28.71
CA LYS A 91 -4.18 3.26 -28.70
C LYS A 91 -4.04 2.74 -27.26
N VAL A 92 -4.37 1.46 -27.06
CA VAL A 92 -4.07 0.74 -25.82
C VAL A 92 -2.57 0.52 -25.73
N LEU A 93 -1.99 0.87 -24.58
CA LEU A 93 -0.56 0.81 -24.36
C LEU A 93 -0.14 -0.52 -23.72
N GLU A 94 0.88 -1.14 -24.31
CA GLU A 94 1.45 -2.39 -23.83
C GLU A 94 2.39 -2.16 -22.64
N ASN A 95 2.34 -3.08 -21.66
CA ASN A 95 3.08 -2.95 -20.40
C ASN A 95 4.61 -2.82 -20.58
N ILE A 96 5.17 -3.38 -21.66
CA ILE A 96 6.61 -3.38 -21.95
C ILE A 96 7.11 -2.07 -22.55
N SER A 97 6.22 -1.26 -23.12
CA SER A 97 6.60 -0.01 -23.78
C SER A 97 7.06 1.02 -22.75
N THR A 98 8.09 1.82 -23.05
CA THR A 98 8.52 2.96 -22.24
C THR A 98 7.90 4.26 -22.74
N LEU A 99 7.78 5.27 -21.87
CA LEU A 99 7.29 6.59 -22.26
C LEU A 99 8.13 7.24 -23.36
N GLY A 100 9.46 7.09 -23.29
CA GLY A 100 10.36 7.60 -24.32
C GLY A 100 10.21 6.90 -25.67
N ASN A 101 10.04 5.57 -25.70
CA ASN A 101 9.81 4.82 -26.95
C ASN A 101 8.47 5.15 -27.59
N LEU A 102 7.49 5.60 -26.80
CA LEU A 102 6.17 6.01 -27.28
C LEU A 102 6.10 7.47 -27.70
N CYS A 103 7.22 8.22 -27.66
CA CYS A 103 7.30 9.64 -27.97
C CYS A 103 6.23 10.46 -27.23
N ILE A 104 6.05 10.20 -25.93
CA ILE A 104 5.06 10.89 -25.11
C ILE A 104 5.59 12.27 -24.72
N LYS A 105 4.76 13.31 -24.85
CA LYS A 105 5.07 14.63 -24.30
C LYS A 105 4.85 14.68 -22.80
N LYS A 106 5.69 15.42 -22.08
CA LYS A 106 5.43 15.87 -20.71
C LYS A 106 4.07 16.56 -20.67
N GLN A 107 3.34 16.39 -19.57
CA GLN A 107 1.96 16.86 -19.36
C GLN A 107 0.88 16.21 -20.25
N SER A 108 1.22 15.18 -21.04
CA SER A 108 0.24 14.41 -21.81
C SER A 108 -0.84 13.78 -20.93
N ILE A 109 -2.06 13.73 -21.44
CA ILE A 109 -3.21 13.11 -20.77
C ILE A 109 -3.40 11.68 -21.28
N PHE A 110 -3.32 10.73 -20.36
CA PHE A 110 -3.64 9.33 -20.56
C PHE A 110 -5.07 9.06 -20.09
N PHE A 111 -5.81 8.25 -20.82
CA PHE A 111 -7.11 7.78 -20.39
C PHE A 111 -6.93 6.43 -19.68
N LEU A 112 -7.37 6.37 -18.42
CA LEU A 112 -7.43 5.15 -17.63
C LEU A 112 -8.82 4.55 -17.76
N MET A 113 -8.91 3.46 -18.50
CA MET A 113 -10.08 2.59 -18.54
C MET A 113 -9.90 1.47 -17.53
N GLN A 114 -10.92 1.23 -16.71
CA GLN A 114 -10.96 0.03 -15.90
C GLN A 114 -11.49 -1.11 -16.78
N LYS A 115 -10.63 -2.07 -17.12
CA LYS A 115 -11.10 -3.34 -17.67
C LYS A 115 -12.06 -3.93 -16.66
N SER A 116 -13.27 -4.24 -17.11
CA SER A 116 -14.07 -5.22 -16.41
C SER A 116 -13.26 -6.51 -16.43
N VAL A 117 -12.56 -6.82 -15.33
CA VAL A 117 -12.13 -8.20 -15.10
C VAL A 117 -13.42 -8.98 -15.13
N GLU A 118 -13.59 -9.87 -16.11
CA GLU A 118 -14.79 -10.70 -16.17
C GLU A 118 -14.95 -11.36 -14.82
N LEU A 119 -15.90 -10.86 -14.04
CA LEU A 119 -16.25 -11.46 -12.77
C LEU A 119 -16.70 -12.87 -13.12
N MET A 120 -16.00 -13.85 -12.57
CA MET A 120 -16.44 -15.21 -12.71
C MET A 120 -17.50 -15.46 -11.66
N GLU A 121 -18.64 -15.98 -12.10
CA GLU A 121 -19.67 -16.45 -11.19
C GLU A 121 -19.25 -17.82 -10.66
N ILE A 122 -19.22 -17.99 -9.35
CA ILE A 122 -19.03 -19.28 -8.67
C ILE A 122 -20.26 -19.57 -7.80
N PHE A 123 -20.50 -20.85 -7.56
CA PHE A 123 -21.58 -21.33 -6.72
C PHE A 123 -21.04 -21.90 -5.43
N VAL A 124 -21.74 -21.66 -4.33
CA VAL A 124 -21.42 -22.27 -3.03
C VAL A 124 -22.65 -23.02 -2.54
N ASN A 125 -22.53 -24.33 -2.46
CA ASN A 125 -23.59 -25.21 -1.99
C ASN A 125 -23.41 -25.50 -0.50
N SER A 126 -24.47 -25.30 0.28
CA SER A 126 -24.55 -25.82 1.65
C SER A 126 -25.48 -27.02 1.67
N THR A 127 -25.25 -27.95 2.60
CA THR A 127 -26.13 -29.10 2.84
C THR A 127 -27.48 -28.71 3.43
N THR A 128 -27.60 -27.50 3.98
CA THR A 128 -28.78 -27.03 4.71
C THR A 128 -29.43 -25.80 4.10
N GLU A 129 -28.80 -25.16 3.12
CA GLU A 129 -29.25 -23.87 2.56
C GLU A 129 -29.27 -23.86 1.04
N LYS A 130 -29.98 -22.87 0.47
CA LYS A 130 -30.00 -22.65 -0.97
C LYS A 130 -28.61 -22.32 -1.51
N PRO A 131 -28.28 -22.75 -2.74
CA PRO A 131 -26.99 -22.45 -3.36
C PRO A 131 -26.80 -20.94 -3.51
N ILE A 132 -25.62 -20.45 -3.11
CA ILE A 132 -25.26 -19.04 -3.15
C ILE A 132 -24.45 -18.77 -4.41
N SER A 133 -24.88 -17.82 -5.23
CA SER A 133 -24.08 -17.30 -6.34
C SER A 133 -23.24 -16.11 -5.90
N LEU A 134 -21.94 -16.15 -6.21
CA LEU A 134 -20.97 -15.10 -5.93
C LEU A 134 -20.27 -14.67 -7.23
N SER A 135 -20.15 -13.37 -7.43
CA SER A 135 -19.34 -12.78 -8.49
C SER A 135 -17.95 -12.46 -7.93
N VAL A 136 -16.94 -13.20 -8.36
CA VAL A 136 -15.58 -13.16 -7.79
C VAL A 136 -14.52 -12.96 -8.86
N LYS A 137 -13.32 -12.55 -8.45
CA LYS A 137 -12.13 -12.48 -9.31
C LYS A 137 -11.24 -13.70 -9.04
N PRO A 138 -10.52 -14.25 -10.03
CA PRO A 138 -9.60 -15.37 -9.80
C PRO A 138 -8.54 -15.08 -8.72
N LYS A 139 -8.15 -13.82 -8.56
CA LYS A 139 -7.19 -13.38 -7.53
C LYS A 139 -7.79 -13.21 -6.14
N ASN A 140 -9.11 -13.32 -5.96
CA ASN A 140 -9.69 -13.23 -4.63
C ASN A 140 -9.19 -14.38 -3.77
N THR A 141 -8.83 -14.04 -2.53
CA THR A 141 -8.47 -15.02 -1.52
C THR A 141 -9.70 -15.75 -1.02
N ILE A 142 -9.51 -16.92 -0.42
CA ILE A 142 -10.60 -17.63 0.24
C ILE A 142 -11.17 -16.83 1.41
N ALA A 143 -10.35 -16.03 2.10
CA ALA A 143 -10.82 -15.07 3.10
C ALA A 143 -11.82 -14.06 2.49
N ASP A 144 -11.52 -13.50 1.31
CA ASP A 144 -12.42 -12.58 0.61
C ASP A 144 -13.75 -13.27 0.28
N VAL A 145 -13.69 -14.50 -0.22
CA VAL A 145 -14.89 -15.28 -0.58
C VAL A 145 -15.76 -15.55 0.65
N LYS A 146 -15.16 -15.95 1.77
CA LYS A 146 -15.88 -16.15 3.04
C LYS A 146 -16.50 -14.85 3.56
N GLN A 147 -15.80 -13.73 3.41
CA GLN A 147 -16.31 -12.41 3.78
C GLN A 147 -17.50 -12.01 2.89
N MET A 148 -17.42 -12.22 1.58
CA MET A 148 -18.53 -11.97 0.64
C MET A 148 -19.75 -12.84 0.98
N MET A 149 -19.53 -14.10 1.36
CA MET A 149 -20.59 -14.97 1.84
C MET A 149 -21.22 -14.43 3.12
N CYS A 150 -20.40 -14.06 4.11
CA CYS A 150 -20.87 -13.51 5.39
C CYS A 150 -21.79 -12.30 5.18
N LEU A 151 -21.48 -11.42 4.22
CA LEU A 151 -22.31 -10.27 3.88
C LEU A 151 -23.66 -10.65 3.23
N LYS A 152 -23.72 -11.77 2.50
CA LYS A 152 -24.94 -12.24 1.84
C LYS A 152 -25.86 -13.07 2.74
N ASN A 153 -25.31 -13.91 3.59
CA ASN A 153 -26.06 -14.92 4.35
C ASN A 153 -25.96 -14.76 5.88
N ASN A 154 -25.24 -13.76 6.38
CA ASN A 154 -24.98 -13.52 7.80
C ASN A 154 -24.32 -14.69 8.54
N ILE A 155 -23.62 -15.58 7.82
CA ILE A 155 -22.84 -16.67 8.43
C ILE A 155 -21.43 -16.13 8.74
N PRO A 156 -20.99 -16.11 10.01
CA PRO A 156 -19.65 -15.65 10.37
C PRO A 156 -18.54 -16.41 9.65
N VAL A 157 -17.48 -15.71 9.23
CA VAL A 157 -16.34 -16.27 8.47
C VAL A 157 -15.70 -17.48 9.17
N ASP A 158 -15.67 -17.48 10.50
CA ASP A 158 -15.15 -18.53 11.38
C ASP A 158 -16.01 -19.79 11.43
N GLU A 159 -17.30 -19.69 11.10
CA GLU A 159 -18.22 -20.82 10.97
C GLU A 159 -18.15 -21.46 9.57
N GLN A 160 -17.47 -20.81 8.62
CA GLN A 160 -17.40 -21.24 7.23
C GLN A 160 -16.16 -22.10 6.94
N VAL A 161 -16.40 -23.33 6.47
CA VAL A 161 -15.38 -24.19 5.87
C VAL A 161 -15.73 -24.39 4.40
N LEU A 162 -14.88 -23.90 3.51
CA LEU A 162 -15.03 -24.08 2.07
C LEU A 162 -14.20 -25.28 1.63
N ILE A 163 -14.84 -26.16 0.86
CA ILE A 163 -14.21 -27.32 0.23
C ILE A 163 -14.38 -27.19 -1.28
N PHE A 164 -13.32 -27.50 -2.01
CA PHE A 164 -13.35 -27.66 -3.46
C PHE A 164 -12.46 -28.84 -3.85
N ASN A 165 -12.92 -29.72 -4.74
CA ASN A 165 -12.21 -30.95 -5.14
C ASN A 165 -11.70 -31.80 -3.95
N ASN A 166 -12.55 -31.98 -2.92
CA ASN A 166 -12.21 -32.68 -1.67
C ASN A 166 -11.07 -32.05 -0.85
N MET A 167 -10.63 -30.83 -1.19
CA MET A 167 -9.64 -30.08 -0.44
C MET A 167 -10.31 -28.98 0.39
N VAL A 168 -9.93 -28.91 1.67
CA VAL A 168 -10.30 -27.78 2.53
C VAL A 168 -9.47 -26.57 2.11
N LEU A 169 -10.15 -25.47 1.78
CA LEU A 169 -9.52 -24.27 1.28
C LEU A 169 -9.04 -23.38 2.44
N GLY A 170 -7.74 -23.08 2.46
CA GLY A 170 -7.11 -22.19 3.43
C GLY A 170 -7.30 -20.72 3.07
N ASP A 171 -7.43 -19.86 4.09
CA ASP A 171 -7.83 -18.45 3.93
C ASP A 171 -6.88 -17.61 3.08
N SER A 172 -5.59 -17.94 3.05
CA SER A 172 -4.55 -17.18 2.34
C SER A 172 -4.43 -17.49 0.85
N GLY A 173 -4.93 -18.65 0.39
CA GLY A 173 -4.82 -19.03 -1.03
C GLY A 173 -5.85 -18.31 -1.90
N THR A 174 -5.53 -18.09 -3.16
CA THR A 174 -6.46 -17.47 -4.12
C THR A 174 -7.32 -18.52 -4.82
N LEU A 175 -8.48 -18.12 -5.36
CA LEU A 175 -9.32 -18.98 -6.18
C LEU A 175 -8.56 -19.57 -7.38
N PHE A 176 -7.64 -18.80 -7.97
CA PHE A 176 -6.75 -19.24 -9.03
C PHE A 176 -5.79 -20.34 -8.55
N ASP A 177 -5.19 -20.18 -7.37
CA ASP A 177 -4.26 -21.18 -6.79
C ASP A 177 -4.96 -22.52 -6.54
N PHE A 178 -6.25 -22.49 -6.21
CA PHE A 178 -7.08 -23.68 -6.02
C PHE A 178 -7.76 -24.17 -7.31
N HIS A 179 -7.41 -23.59 -8.47
CA HIS A 179 -7.98 -23.90 -9.78
C HIS A 179 -9.52 -23.77 -9.85
N VAL A 180 -10.09 -22.89 -9.04
CA VAL A 180 -11.52 -22.56 -9.10
C VAL A 180 -11.76 -21.71 -10.35
N SER A 181 -12.60 -22.23 -11.24
CA SER A 181 -12.95 -21.61 -12.52
C SER A 181 -14.38 -21.07 -12.52
N ARG A 182 -14.76 -20.35 -13.57
CA ARG A 182 -16.14 -19.88 -13.76
C ARG A 182 -17.13 -21.05 -13.70
N LYS A 183 -18.25 -20.83 -12.99
CA LYS A 183 -19.31 -21.80 -12.69
C LYS A 183 -18.87 -22.98 -11.82
N SER A 184 -17.70 -22.91 -11.19
CA SER A 184 -17.31 -23.92 -10.20
C SER A 184 -18.21 -23.87 -8.98
N THR A 185 -18.41 -25.04 -8.38
CA THR A 185 -19.23 -25.20 -7.18
C THR A 185 -18.35 -25.58 -6.00
N LEU A 186 -18.31 -24.73 -4.98
CA LEU A 186 -17.66 -25.02 -3.70
C LEU A 186 -18.71 -25.61 -2.74
N THR A 187 -18.26 -26.43 -1.82
CA THR A 187 -19.09 -26.94 -0.73
C THR A 187 -18.81 -26.13 0.53
N LEU A 188 -19.86 -25.54 1.10
CA LEU A 188 -19.82 -24.93 2.43
C LEU A 188 -20.21 -26.00 3.46
N MET A 189 -19.30 -26.27 4.39
CA MET A 189 -19.62 -26.95 5.63
C MET A 189 -19.68 -25.93 6.77
N HIS A 190 -20.75 -26.01 7.55
CA HIS A 190 -20.91 -25.21 8.76
C HIS A 190 -20.17 -25.90 9.92
N ARG A 191 -19.31 -25.16 10.60
CA ARG A 191 -18.87 -25.58 11.93
C ARG A 191 -20.04 -25.44 12.91
N PRO A 192 -20.22 -26.38 13.86
CA PRO A 192 -21.38 -26.38 14.75
C PRO A 192 -21.52 -25.06 15.53
N LYS A 193 -22.75 -24.51 15.50
CA LYS A 193 -23.15 -23.26 16.17
C LYS A 193 -22.86 -23.36 17.67
N GLY A 194 -21.98 -22.50 18.16
CA GLY A 194 -21.50 -22.50 19.55
C GLY A 194 -20.06 -22.02 19.69
N PHE A 195 -19.26 -22.17 18.63
CA PHE A 195 -18.04 -21.38 18.44
C PHE A 195 -18.42 -20.04 17.83
N LYS A 196 -18.83 -19.11 18.69
CA LYS A 196 -18.59 -17.70 18.38
C LYS A 196 -17.10 -17.61 18.06
N GLY A 197 -16.70 -17.23 16.85
CA GLY A 197 -15.29 -16.97 16.49
C GLY A 197 -14.64 -15.90 17.35
N VAL A 198 -15.38 -15.32 18.29
CA VAL A 198 -14.86 -14.69 19.49
C VAL A 198 -14.65 -15.72 20.59
N MET A 199 -13.40 -16.12 20.78
CA MET A 199 -12.95 -16.85 21.95
C MET A 199 -12.73 -15.89 23.12
N LEU A 200 -12.96 -16.37 24.34
CA LEU A 200 -12.71 -15.59 25.55
C LEU A 200 -11.35 -16.01 26.11
N ILE A 201 -10.41 -15.07 26.21
CA ILE A 201 -9.12 -15.31 26.84
C ILE A 201 -8.99 -14.50 28.13
N SER A 202 -8.15 -14.96 29.04
CA SER A 202 -7.85 -14.28 30.29
C SER A 202 -6.44 -13.71 30.25
N ILE A 203 -6.28 -12.45 30.64
CA ILE A 203 -4.99 -11.79 30.80
C ILE A 203 -4.76 -11.60 32.30
N LYS A 204 -3.78 -12.31 32.87
CA LYS A 204 -3.36 -12.16 34.27
C LYS A 204 -2.26 -11.11 34.34
N THR A 205 -2.46 -10.05 35.11
CA THR A 205 -1.44 -9.03 35.39
C THR A 205 -0.56 -9.46 36.57
N LEU A 206 0.57 -8.76 36.76
CA LEU A 206 1.43 -8.93 37.94
C LEU A 206 0.76 -8.52 39.26
N THR A 207 -0.33 -7.73 39.20
CA THR A 207 -1.15 -7.36 40.36
C THR A 207 -2.21 -8.43 40.70
N GLU A 208 -2.13 -9.61 40.06
CA GLU A 208 -3.08 -10.72 40.13
C GLU A 208 -4.49 -10.42 39.60
N GLU A 209 -4.69 -9.26 38.97
CA GLU A 209 -5.94 -8.94 38.30
C GLU A 209 -6.09 -9.77 37.03
N VAL A 210 -7.29 -10.32 36.80
CA VAL A 210 -7.60 -11.13 35.62
C VAL A 210 -8.61 -10.39 34.76
N ILE A 211 -8.17 -10.00 33.57
CA ILE A 211 -8.99 -9.28 32.59
C ILE A 211 -9.45 -10.28 31.53
N ARG A 212 -10.76 -10.30 31.25
CA ARG A 212 -11.34 -11.14 30.21
C ARG A 212 -11.49 -10.36 28.92
N LEU A 213 -10.94 -10.89 27.82
CA LEU A 213 -11.02 -10.28 26.50
C LEU A 213 -11.71 -11.21 25.51
N SER A 214 -12.54 -10.59 24.67
CA SER A 214 -13.20 -11.23 23.53
C SER A 214 -12.34 -11.02 22.29
N VAL A 215 -11.78 -12.10 21.74
CA VAL A 215 -10.75 -12.08 20.68
C VAL A 215 -11.03 -13.14 19.63
N LYS A 216 -10.50 -12.98 18.42
CA LYS A 216 -10.59 -13.99 17.36
C LYS A 216 -9.29 -14.79 17.25
N PRO A 217 -9.31 -16.07 16.82
CA PRO A 217 -8.07 -16.82 16.55
C PRO A 217 -7.16 -16.15 15.52
N SER A 218 -7.74 -15.40 14.58
CA SER A 218 -7.01 -14.61 13.57
C SER A 218 -6.52 -13.24 14.06
N ASP A 219 -6.88 -12.80 15.27
CA ASP A 219 -6.36 -11.55 15.84
C ASP A 219 -4.83 -11.67 16.01
N THR A 220 -4.11 -10.62 15.65
CA THR A 220 -2.65 -10.56 15.89
C THR A 220 -2.35 -10.17 17.33
N ILE A 221 -1.16 -10.53 17.83
CA ILE A 221 -0.67 -10.08 19.15
C ILE A 221 -0.64 -8.55 19.24
N SER A 222 -0.30 -7.85 18.16
CA SER A 222 -0.38 -6.38 18.11
C SER A 222 -1.79 -5.86 18.37
N SER A 223 -2.80 -6.46 17.74
CA SER A 223 -4.21 -6.08 17.95
C SER A 223 -4.69 -6.41 19.36
N LEU A 224 -4.20 -7.51 19.96
CA LEU A 224 -4.49 -7.88 21.33
C LEU A 224 -3.90 -6.87 22.33
N LYS A 225 -2.64 -6.46 22.15
CA LYS A 225 -2.01 -5.43 23.00
C LYS A 225 -2.78 -4.10 22.96
N ALA A 226 -3.27 -3.71 21.78
CA ALA A 226 -4.12 -2.52 21.64
C ALA A 226 -5.43 -2.64 22.45
N LYS A 227 -6.08 -3.81 22.44
CA LYS A 227 -7.28 -4.08 23.25
C LYS A 227 -7.01 -3.99 24.76
N ILE A 228 -5.80 -4.37 25.21
CA ILE A 228 -5.39 -4.29 26.62
C ILE A 228 -5.20 -2.84 27.07
N VAL A 229 -4.73 -1.92 26.20
CA VAL A 229 -4.57 -0.50 26.53
C VAL A 229 -5.87 0.09 27.08
N GLY A 230 -6.98 -0.19 26.42
CA GLY A 230 -8.31 0.30 26.81
C GLY A 230 -8.85 -0.26 28.12
N LYS A 231 -8.18 -1.25 28.72
CA LYS A 231 -8.57 -1.87 30.01
C LYS A 231 -7.60 -1.57 31.15
N VAL A 232 -6.30 -1.47 30.86
CA VAL A 232 -5.24 -1.44 31.90
C VAL A 232 -4.41 -0.15 31.87
N HIS A 233 -4.65 0.77 30.93
CA HIS A 233 -3.87 2.00 30.75
C HIS A 233 -2.34 1.79 30.62
N ILE A 234 -1.90 0.59 30.23
CA ILE A 234 -0.50 0.27 29.90
C ILE A 234 -0.31 0.46 28.40
N SER A 235 0.67 1.26 27.98
CA SER A 235 0.95 1.51 26.55
C SER A 235 1.40 0.23 25.84
N VAL A 236 1.06 0.05 24.55
CA VAL A 236 1.38 -1.16 23.76
C VAL A 236 2.85 -1.60 23.88
N ASN A 237 3.77 -0.63 23.91
CA ASN A 237 5.22 -0.87 23.96
C ASN A 237 5.75 -1.20 25.35
N GLU A 238 4.94 -1.01 26.39
CA GLU A 238 5.24 -1.44 27.76
C GLU A 238 4.68 -2.85 28.05
N GLN A 239 3.94 -3.45 27.10
CA GLN A 239 3.29 -4.74 27.26
C GLN A 239 4.12 -5.87 26.66
N GLU A 240 4.52 -6.82 27.50
CA GLU A 240 4.92 -8.16 27.07
C GLU A 240 3.86 -9.17 27.46
N LEU A 241 3.39 -9.91 26.45
CA LEU A 241 2.46 -11.00 26.64
C LEU A 241 3.24 -12.30 26.59
N ILE A 242 3.02 -13.12 27.62
CA ILE A 242 3.64 -14.44 27.75
C ILE A 242 2.55 -15.50 27.73
N PHE A 243 2.79 -16.55 26.96
CA PHE A 243 1.98 -17.76 26.94
C PHE A 243 2.90 -18.97 26.92
N ASP A 244 2.64 -19.96 27.77
CA ASP A 244 3.46 -21.17 27.94
C ASP A 244 4.98 -20.89 28.09
N LYS A 245 5.33 -19.90 28.92
CA LYS A 245 6.71 -19.43 29.14
C LYS A 245 7.40 -18.80 27.92
N THR A 246 6.68 -18.57 26.83
CA THR A 246 7.17 -17.91 25.62
C THR A 246 6.65 -16.48 25.52
N VAL A 247 7.53 -15.53 25.20
CA VAL A 247 7.15 -14.15 24.88
C VAL A 247 6.55 -14.10 23.49
N LEU A 248 5.37 -13.49 23.36
CA LEU A 248 4.61 -13.45 22.11
C LEU A 248 5.03 -12.27 21.22
N HIS A 249 5.31 -12.56 19.95
CA HIS A 249 5.70 -11.57 18.94
C HIS A 249 4.48 -10.89 18.29
N ASN A 250 4.58 -9.59 18.01
CA ASN A 250 3.47 -8.75 17.52
C ASN A 250 2.84 -9.23 16.20
N SER A 251 3.63 -9.87 15.33
CA SER A 251 3.22 -10.34 13.99
C SER A 251 2.41 -11.64 14.01
N ASN A 252 2.50 -12.42 15.09
CA ASN A 252 1.85 -13.73 15.15
C ASN A 252 0.35 -13.57 15.41
N THR A 253 -0.46 -14.49 14.88
CA THR A 253 -1.86 -14.61 15.26
C THR A 253 -2.02 -15.42 16.55
N LEU A 254 -3.15 -15.28 17.23
CA LEU A 254 -3.45 -16.10 18.41
C LEU A 254 -3.48 -17.60 18.08
N ALA A 255 -3.98 -17.96 16.90
CA ALA A 255 -3.94 -19.33 16.41
C ALA A 255 -2.50 -19.85 16.22
N ASP A 256 -1.61 -19.05 15.64
CA ASP A 256 -0.20 -19.43 15.45
C ASP A 256 0.54 -19.65 16.77
N CYS A 257 0.11 -18.95 17.82
CA CYS A 257 0.67 -19.08 19.17
C CYS A 257 0.05 -20.23 19.98
N GLY A 258 -0.87 -21.01 19.39
CA GLY A 258 -1.58 -22.07 20.09
C GLY A 258 -2.51 -21.57 21.18
N ILE A 259 -3.02 -20.33 21.06
CA ILE A 259 -3.93 -19.71 22.03
C ILE A 259 -5.37 -20.02 21.61
N TYR A 260 -6.08 -20.71 22.49
CA TYR A 260 -7.47 -21.13 22.28
C TYR A 260 -8.42 -20.52 23.32
N ASN A 261 -9.71 -20.82 23.20
CA ASN A 261 -10.71 -20.39 24.17
C ASN A 261 -10.34 -20.80 25.60
N ALA A 262 -10.58 -19.91 26.54
CA ALA A 262 -10.21 -20.01 27.96
C ALA A 262 -8.70 -20.05 28.25
N SER A 263 -7.83 -19.79 27.26
CA SER A 263 -6.38 -19.65 27.51
C SER A 263 -6.11 -18.46 28.43
N THR A 264 -5.10 -18.61 29.28
CA THR A 264 -4.62 -17.55 30.18
C THR A 264 -3.22 -17.10 29.76
N LEU A 265 -3.09 -15.82 29.45
CA LEU A 265 -1.81 -15.19 29.16
C LEU A 265 -1.36 -14.39 30.37
N THR A 266 -0.06 -14.27 30.56
CA THR A 266 0.53 -13.37 31.55
C THR A 266 0.92 -12.07 30.89
N LEU A 267 0.46 -10.95 31.42
CA LEU A 267 0.91 -9.62 31.05
C LEU A 267 2.01 -9.18 32.01
N MET A 268 3.22 -9.03 31.47
CA MET A 268 4.30 -8.35 32.16
C MET A 268 4.42 -6.93 31.66
N ARG A 269 4.54 -6.00 32.60
CA ARG A 269 4.92 -4.62 32.29
C ARG A 269 6.43 -4.56 32.24
N VAL A 270 6.99 -4.38 31.04
CA VAL A 270 8.44 -4.18 30.91
C VAL A 270 8.74 -2.70 31.06
N SER A 271 9.58 -2.38 32.04
CA SER A 271 9.98 -1.02 32.41
C SER A 271 10.73 -0.27 31.30
N ASN A 272 11.04 -0.91 30.17
CA ASN A 272 11.89 -0.37 29.12
C ASN A 272 11.10 0.18 27.93
N GLY A 273 9.89 0.69 28.15
CA GLY A 273 9.10 1.42 27.14
C GLY A 273 9.64 2.81 26.78
N LEU A 274 10.87 3.11 27.20
CA LEU A 274 11.61 4.32 26.83
C LEU A 274 12.36 4.02 25.53
N MET A 275 11.93 4.65 24.45
CA MET A 275 12.75 4.74 23.24
C MET A 275 13.69 5.93 23.36
N ARG A 276 14.89 5.81 22.79
CA ARG A 276 15.84 6.92 22.73
C ARG A 276 15.58 7.72 21.46
N ILE A 277 15.52 9.04 21.59
CA ILE A 277 15.55 9.97 20.46
C ILE A 277 16.71 10.95 20.61
N PHE A 278 17.16 11.49 19.49
CA PHE A 278 18.24 12.46 19.44
C PHE A 278 17.69 13.85 19.07
N ILE A 279 17.96 14.85 19.90
CA ILE A 279 17.65 16.25 19.58
C ILE A 279 18.94 16.95 19.20
N LYS A 280 19.01 17.44 17.96
CA LYS A 280 20.07 18.31 17.49
C LYS A 280 19.68 19.78 17.73
N THR A 281 20.44 20.46 18.58
CA THR A 281 20.27 21.89 18.86
C THR A 281 20.81 22.74 17.71
N LEU A 282 20.40 24.02 17.68
CA LEU A 282 20.94 25.01 16.74
C LEU A 282 22.45 25.24 16.91
N THR A 283 23.00 24.95 18.10
CA THR A 283 24.44 25.02 18.37
C THR A 283 25.21 23.79 17.88
N GLY A 284 24.53 22.81 17.25
CA GLY A 284 25.12 21.58 16.73
C GLY A 284 25.32 20.48 17.78
N LYS A 285 24.95 20.72 19.04
CA LYS A 285 24.98 19.71 20.11
C LYS A 285 23.86 18.70 19.90
N THR A 286 24.17 17.42 20.08
CA THR A 286 23.17 16.34 20.05
C THR A 286 22.88 15.89 21.48
N ILE A 287 21.60 15.87 21.85
CA ILE A 287 21.12 15.49 23.17
C ILE A 287 20.33 14.21 23.04
N THR A 288 20.66 13.22 23.88
CA THR A 288 19.89 11.98 23.98
C THR A 288 18.73 12.17 24.97
N MET A 289 17.53 11.75 24.56
CA MET A 289 16.36 11.74 25.43
C MET A 289 15.66 10.38 25.40
N ASP A 290 15.32 9.92 26.59
CA ASP A 290 14.45 8.79 26.81
C ASP A 290 12.99 9.28 26.81
N VAL A 291 12.24 8.85 25.81
CA VAL A 291 10.85 9.24 25.58
C VAL A 291 9.99 8.01 25.41
N LYS A 292 8.69 8.14 25.68
CA LYS A 292 7.75 7.05 25.40
C LYS A 292 7.08 7.32 24.05
N PRO A 293 6.82 6.29 23.23
CA PRO A 293 6.04 6.49 22.00
C PRO A 293 4.65 7.09 22.25
N SER A 294 4.08 6.91 23.44
CA SER A 294 2.81 7.50 23.86
C SER A 294 2.91 8.96 24.34
N GLU A 295 4.11 9.54 24.43
CA GLU A 295 4.26 10.96 24.78
C GLU A 295 3.86 11.84 23.59
N THR A 296 3.10 12.91 23.89
CA THR A 296 2.79 13.98 22.94
C THR A 296 4.03 14.80 22.62
N ILE A 297 4.04 15.45 21.46
CA ILE A 297 5.12 16.38 21.09
C ILE A 297 5.26 17.51 22.12
N ASN A 298 4.15 18.00 22.69
CA ASN A 298 4.21 18.97 23.78
C ASN A 298 4.97 18.45 25.02
N ASN A 299 4.76 17.19 25.40
CA ASN A 299 5.48 16.58 26.52
C ASN A 299 6.98 16.44 26.23
N VAL A 300 7.33 16.13 24.97
CA VAL A 300 8.74 16.10 24.52
C VAL A 300 9.37 17.49 24.60
N LYS A 301 8.66 18.55 24.19
CA LYS A 301 9.13 19.94 24.31
C LYS A 301 9.34 20.36 25.76
N SER A 302 8.45 19.96 26.68
CA SER A 302 8.62 20.20 28.10
C SER A 302 9.90 19.55 28.65
N LYS A 303 10.20 18.30 28.25
CA LYS A 303 11.48 17.65 28.62
C LYS A 303 12.71 18.37 28.05
N ILE A 304 12.60 18.96 26.86
CA ILE A 304 13.67 19.79 26.29
C ILE A 304 13.85 21.07 27.10
N TYR A 305 12.77 21.70 27.57
CA TYR A 305 12.84 22.86 28.47
C TYR A 305 13.58 22.49 29.77
N ASP A 306 13.29 21.33 30.35
CA ASP A 306 13.96 20.90 31.59
C ASP A 306 15.48 20.80 31.41
N LYS A 307 15.94 20.28 30.27
CA LYS A 307 17.36 20.04 29.94
C LYS A 307 18.11 21.28 29.41
N GLU A 308 17.52 22.03 28.49
CA GLU A 308 18.19 23.12 27.77
C GLU A 308 17.65 24.51 28.11
N LYS A 309 16.60 24.60 28.95
CA LYS A 309 15.97 25.85 29.39
C LYS A 309 15.41 26.73 28.26
N ILE A 310 15.03 26.12 27.13
CA ILE A 310 14.39 26.82 26.00
C ILE A 310 12.87 26.82 26.21
N PRO A 311 12.19 27.98 26.32
CA PRO A 311 10.74 28.03 26.55
C PRO A 311 9.94 27.22 25.51
N VAL A 312 8.99 26.39 25.95
CA VAL A 312 8.20 25.48 25.09
C VAL A 312 7.54 26.21 23.91
N CYS A 313 7.03 27.43 24.12
CA CYS A 313 6.42 28.27 23.10
C CYS A 313 7.40 28.73 22.00
N GLN A 314 8.70 28.76 22.28
CA GLN A 314 9.75 29.11 21.32
C GLN A 314 10.31 27.88 20.60
N GLN A 315 9.96 26.66 21.04
CA GLN A 315 10.48 25.43 20.45
C GLN A 315 9.66 25.00 19.24
N ARG A 316 10.34 24.82 18.11
CA ARG A 316 9.80 24.18 16.92
C ARG A 316 10.61 22.93 16.59
N LEU A 317 9.98 21.77 16.77
CA LEU A 317 10.57 20.47 16.49
C LEU A 317 10.31 20.06 15.04
N VAL A 318 11.37 19.64 14.36
CA VAL A 318 11.35 19.21 12.96
C VAL A 318 12.01 17.84 12.86
N MET A 319 11.33 16.87 12.26
CA MET A 319 11.87 15.52 12.09
C MET A 319 12.69 15.42 10.79
N LEU A 320 13.94 14.97 10.88
CA LEU A 320 14.86 14.94 9.74
C LEU A 320 14.52 13.85 8.71
N LEU A 321 13.97 12.72 9.14
CA LEU A 321 13.65 11.57 8.27
C LEU A 321 12.40 11.77 7.39
N TYR A 322 11.66 12.88 7.55
CA TYR A 322 10.38 13.12 6.86
C TYR A 322 10.36 14.46 6.13
N ASN A 323 11.38 14.72 5.30
CA ASN A 323 11.52 15.95 4.51
C ASN A 323 11.36 17.25 5.33
N GLY A 324 11.77 17.24 6.60
CA GLY A 324 11.65 18.41 7.46
C GLY A 324 10.21 18.75 7.87
N ARG A 325 9.32 17.76 8.02
CA ARG A 325 7.98 17.99 8.57
C ARG A 325 8.05 18.59 9.99
N ASN A 326 7.25 19.64 10.19
CA ASN A 326 7.00 20.20 11.50
C ASN A 326 6.08 19.28 12.28
N LEU A 327 6.39 19.11 13.57
CA LEU A 327 5.55 18.32 14.47
C LEU A 327 4.60 19.26 15.21
N GLU A 328 3.31 18.90 15.18
CA GLU A 328 2.27 19.59 15.92
C GLU A 328 2.28 19.14 17.39
N ASP A 329 1.75 19.96 18.30
CA ASP A 329 1.87 19.71 19.75
C ASP A 329 0.96 18.60 20.27
N SER A 330 -0.17 18.35 19.60
CA SER A 330 -1.21 17.42 20.02
C SER A 330 -0.93 15.94 19.71
N PRO A 331 -0.32 15.53 18.57
CA PRO A 331 -0.12 14.12 18.29
C PRO A 331 1.01 13.51 19.14
N THR A 332 0.98 12.19 19.28
CA THR A 332 2.02 11.43 19.97
C THR A 332 3.15 11.03 19.03
N LEU A 333 4.29 10.63 19.60
CA LEU A 333 5.41 10.08 18.81
C LEU A 333 4.98 8.81 18.05
N ALA A 334 4.07 8.01 18.61
CA ALA A 334 3.49 6.84 17.96
C ALA A 334 2.58 7.23 16.79
N ASP A 335 1.79 8.30 16.88
CA ASP A 335 0.95 8.78 15.78
C ASP A 335 1.77 9.19 14.55
N TYR A 336 2.99 9.70 14.79
CA TYR A 336 3.96 10.00 13.74
C TYR A 336 4.81 8.78 13.31
N ASN A 337 4.56 7.59 13.85
CA ASN A 337 5.38 6.38 13.65
C ASN A 337 6.89 6.64 13.85
N VAL A 338 7.25 7.42 14.88
CA VAL A 338 8.64 7.76 15.17
C VAL A 338 9.41 6.49 15.56
N PRO A 339 10.49 6.13 14.84
CA PRO A 339 11.31 4.98 15.21
C PRO A 339 12.16 5.30 16.44
N SER A 340 12.59 4.25 17.14
CA SER A 340 13.70 4.40 18.09
C SER A 340 14.92 4.94 17.34
N GLU A 341 15.67 5.82 18.00
CA GLU A 341 16.86 6.51 17.46
C GLU A 341 16.56 7.59 16.40
N ALA A 342 15.31 8.05 16.29
CA ALA A 342 14.97 9.18 15.44
C ALA A 342 15.71 10.47 15.84
N ILE A 343 16.11 11.25 14.84
CA ILE A 343 16.79 12.53 15.01
C ILE A 343 15.84 13.69 14.69
N PHE A 344 15.65 14.58 15.67
CA PHE A 344 14.90 15.82 15.53
C PHE A 344 15.82 17.03 15.58
N THR A 345 15.50 18.06 14.83
CA THR A 345 16.15 19.38 14.95
C THR A 345 15.20 20.31 15.69
N ILE A 346 15.72 21.07 16.66
CA ILE A 346 14.99 22.15 17.31
C ILE A 346 15.35 23.49 16.64
N SER A 347 14.33 24.25 16.27
CA SER A 347 14.46 25.64 15.80
C SER A 347 13.78 26.58 16.79
N ILE A 348 14.36 27.77 17.00
CA ILE A 348 13.86 28.78 17.92
C ILE A 348 13.03 29.78 17.12
N CYS A 349 11.72 29.82 17.36
CA CYS A 349 10.86 30.86 16.83
C CYS A 349 11.07 32.13 17.67
N ARG A 350 11.76 33.14 17.11
CA ARG A 350 11.79 34.47 17.73
C ARG A 350 10.41 35.09 17.63
N THR A 351 9.70 35.20 18.75
CA THR A 351 8.60 36.14 18.86
C THR A 351 9.19 37.54 18.71
N ARG A 352 8.78 38.28 17.69
CA ARG A 352 8.95 39.73 17.68
C ARG A 352 8.09 40.24 18.84
N GLU A 353 8.74 40.55 19.96
CA GLU A 353 8.13 41.39 20.97
C GLU A 353 7.96 42.78 20.32
N GLY A 354 6.70 43.21 20.21
CA GLY A 354 6.31 44.55 19.85
C GLY A 354 5.85 45.31 21.08
#